data_AF-W7D345-F1
#
_entry.id   AF-W7D345-F1
#
_cell.length_a   1.000
_cell.length_b   1.000
_cell.length_c   1.000
_cell.angle_alpha   90.00
_cell.angle_beta   90.00
_cell.angle_gamma   90.00
#
_symmetry.space_group_name_H-M   'P 1'
#
loop_
_entity.id
_entity.type
_entity.pdbx_description
1 polymer ?
#
loop_
_entity_poly.entity_id
_entity_poly.type
_entity_poly.pdbx_seq_one_letter_code
_entity_poly.pdbx_strand_id
1 'polypeptide(L)'
;MWVEDDINGDALYYGYLVGRLFVILIGLALILNGLVVIKKEGRTLPNILSLAFGIVLCLFVSLTFTDGFLQFEFIKKVYLVFIVIVGYYIFIFVNCVISAALYQLNRPRLNQDFIIVLGCGLNGDKVTPLLASRLNRALSFYLKQKHRTTAPRIILSGGQGADEIVAEAFAMKNYLLSKGVPEQHLLLEDKSTTTAENMRFSKKNHGWSQRYVQQYFRNE
;
A
#
# COMPACT_ATOMS: atom_id res chain seq x y z
N MET A 1 40.68 31.15 9.12
CA MET A 1 40.13 31.22 7.76
C MET A 1 40.48 29.99 6.91
N TRP A 2 41.50 29.18 7.24
CA TRP A 2 41.85 27.95 6.51
C TRP A 2 41.21 26.64 7.03
N VAL A 3 40.51 26.68 8.17
CA VAL A 3 39.95 25.48 8.82
C VAL A 3 38.50 25.21 8.40
N GLU A 4 37.74 26.24 8.04
CA GLU A 4 36.34 26.09 7.59
C GLU A 4 36.22 25.53 6.16
N ASP A 5 37.18 25.81 5.27
CA ASP A 5 37.14 25.31 3.89
C ASP A 5 37.42 23.79 3.81
N ASP A 6 38.29 23.25 4.66
CA ASP A 6 38.58 21.80 4.73
C ASP A 6 37.38 21.02 5.30
N ILE A 7 36.73 21.52 6.35
CA ILE A 7 35.56 20.87 6.97
C ILE A 7 34.39 20.79 5.98
N ASN A 8 34.18 21.82 5.16
CA ASN A 8 33.15 21.81 4.12
C ASN A 8 33.48 20.83 3.00
N GLY A 9 34.76 20.73 2.61
CA GLY A 9 35.24 19.76 1.60
C GLY A 9 35.04 18.31 2.06
N ASP A 10 35.43 18.01 3.29
CA ASP A 10 35.27 16.68 3.89
C ASP A 10 33.80 16.30 4.04
N ALA A 11 32.96 17.22 4.55
CA ALA A 11 31.52 16.98 4.68
C ALA A 11 30.85 16.69 3.32
N LEU A 12 31.24 17.43 2.27
CA LEU A 12 30.76 17.19 0.91
C LEU A 12 31.23 15.83 0.37
N TYR A 13 32.49 15.45 0.62
CA TYR A 13 33.04 14.16 0.22
C TYR A 13 32.34 12.99 0.91
N TYR A 14 32.14 13.07 2.23
CA TYR A 14 31.42 12.04 2.98
C TYR A 14 29.95 11.96 2.57
N GLY A 15 29.27 13.10 2.40
CA GLY A 15 27.88 13.13 1.91
C GLY A 15 27.75 12.49 0.53
N TYR A 16 28.74 12.72 -0.34
CA TYR A 16 28.83 12.12 -1.66
C TYR A 16 29.04 10.59 -1.61
N LEU A 17 29.94 10.11 -0.76
CA LEU A 17 30.18 8.67 -0.55
C LEU A 17 28.94 7.98 0.02
N VAL A 18 28.27 8.59 0.99
CA VAL A 18 27.02 8.10 1.58
C VAL A 18 25.92 8.02 0.52
N GLY A 19 25.79 9.03 -0.33
CA GLY A 19 24.85 9.03 -1.45
C GLY A 19 25.05 7.83 -2.39
N ARG A 20 26.30 7.53 -2.77
CA ARG A 20 26.63 6.36 -3.61
C ARG A 20 26.25 5.04 -2.94
N LEU A 21 26.62 4.86 -1.67
CA LEU A 21 26.28 3.66 -0.91
C LEU A 21 24.77 3.48 -0.81
N PHE A 22 24.04 4.57 -0.56
CA PHE A 22 22.59 4.55 -0.49
C PHE A 22 21.93 4.11 -1.80
N VAL A 23 22.41 4.63 -2.94
CA VAL A 23 21.91 4.25 -4.27
C VAL A 23 22.23 2.78 -4.59
N ILE A 24 23.41 2.27 -4.20
CA ILE A 24 23.74 0.85 -4.32
C ILE A 24 22.80 -0.01 -3.46
N LEU A 25 22.52 0.39 -2.22
CA LEU A 25 21.57 -0.32 -1.35
C LEU A 25 20.17 -0.40 -1.97
N ILE A 26 19.69 0.70 -2.57
CA ILE A 26 18.42 0.70 -3.31
C ILE A 26 18.48 -0.27 -4.50
N GLY A 27 19.56 -0.23 -5.30
CA GLY A 27 19.72 -1.14 -6.44
C GLY A 27 19.73 -2.61 -6.02
N LEU A 28 20.43 -2.96 -4.93
CA LEU A 28 20.42 -4.30 -4.35
C LEU A 28 19.03 -4.70 -3.86
N ALA A 29 18.30 -3.80 -3.18
CA ALA A 29 16.94 -4.06 -2.74
C ALA A 29 16.00 -4.34 -3.93
N LEU A 30 16.12 -3.59 -5.03
CA LEU A 30 15.37 -3.83 -6.26
C LEU A 30 15.71 -5.19 -6.89
N ILE A 31 16.98 -5.57 -6.90
CA ILE A 31 17.42 -6.88 -7.41
C ILE A 31 16.82 -8.00 -6.56
N LEU A 32 16.95 -7.92 -5.24
CA LEU A 32 16.40 -8.92 -4.32
C LEU A 32 14.87 -9.02 -4.47
N ASN A 33 14.18 -7.89 -4.54
CA ASN A 33 12.74 -7.86 -4.76
C ASN A 33 12.36 -8.50 -6.11
N GLY A 34 13.04 -8.12 -7.20
CA GLY A 34 12.83 -8.71 -8.52
C GLY A 34 13.01 -10.22 -8.52
N LEU A 35 14.04 -10.74 -7.84
CA LEU A 35 14.26 -12.19 -7.69
C LEU A 35 13.15 -12.88 -6.89
N VAL A 36 12.69 -12.28 -5.79
CA VAL A 36 11.60 -12.81 -4.95
C VAL A 36 10.29 -12.83 -5.74
N VAL A 37 9.95 -11.75 -6.42
CA VAL A 37 8.71 -11.63 -7.19
C VAL A 37 8.74 -12.59 -8.39
N ILE A 38 9.86 -12.72 -9.12
CA ILE A 38 9.99 -13.71 -10.19
C ILE A 38 9.77 -15.14 -9.68
N LYS A 39 10.25 -15.46 -8.47
CA LYS A 39 10.05 -16.77 -7.85
C LYS A 39 8.59 -17.03 -7.44
N LYS A 40 7.86 -16.00 -7.00
CA LYS A 40 6.48 -16.12 -6.50
C LYS A 40 5.42 -15.98 -7.59
N GLU A 41 5.60 -15.03 -8.50
CA GLU A 41 4.61 -14.58 -9.49
C GLU A 41 5.02 -14.91 -10.93
N GLY A 42 6.24 -15.40 -11.14
CA GLY A 42 6.76 -15.77 -12.46
C GLY A 42 7.44 -14.64 -13.22
N ARG A 43 7.96 -14.99 -14.41
CA ARG A 43 8.73 -14.11 -15.28
C ARG A 43 7.81 -13.24 -16.13
N THR A 44 7.21 -12.23 -15.51
CA THR A 44 6.47 -11.19 -16.23
C THR A 44 7.41 -10.06 -16.63
N LEU A 45 7.08 -9.32 -17.70
CA LEU A 45 7.88 -8.18 -18.18
C LEU A 45 8.16 -7.14 -17.08
N PRO A 46 7.17 -6.72 -16.25
CA PRO A 46 7.43 -5.78 -15.15
C PRO A 46 8.46 -6.31 -14.12
N ASN A 47 8.41 -7.61 -13.82
CA ASN A 47 9.28 -8.23 -12.82
C ASN A 47 10.74 -8.28 -13.32
N ILE A 48 10.94 -8.57 -14.61
CA ILE A 48 12.27 -8.54 -15.24
C ILE A 48 12.79 -7.11 -15.34
N LEU A 49 11.92 -6.15 -15.68
CA LEU A 49 12.31 -4.74 -15.79
C LEU A 49 12.81 -4.17 -14.45
N SER A 50 12.13 -4.48 -13.34
CA SER A 50 12.58 -4.03 -12.01
C SER A 50 13.94 -4.61 -11.60
N LEU A 51 14.18 -5.90 -11.91
CA LEU A 51 15.47 -6.56 -11.71
C LEU A 51 16.57 -5.92 -12.56
N ALA A 52 16.32 -5.74 -13.86
CA ALA A 52 17.28 -5.14 -14.79
C ALA A 52 17.62 -3.69 -14.41
N PHE A 53 16.61 -2.92 -13.98
CA PHE A 53 16.79 -1.54 -13.53
C PHE A 53 17.71 -1.48 -12.29
N GLY A 54 17.52 -2.38 -11.31
CA GLY A 54 18.42 -2.48 -10.15
C GLY A 54 19.87 -2.79 -10.53
N ILE A 55 20.09 -3.68 -11.50
CA ILE A 55 21.44 -4.03 -12.01
C ILE A 55 22.09 -2.82 -12.68
N VAL A 56 21.38 -2.16 -13.60
CA VAL A 56 21.88 -0.98 -14.32
C VAL A 56 22.25 0.13 -13.33
N LEU A 57 21.43 0.34 -12.31
CA LEU A 57 21.64 1.37 -11.30
C LEU A 57 22.87 1.08 -10.43
N CYS A 58 23.06 -0.16 -9.98
CA CYS A 58 24.28 -0.59 -9.27
C CYS A 58 25.54 -0.45 -10.14
N LEU A 59 25.49 -0.90 -11.40
CA LEU A 59 26.62 -0.80 -12.33
C LEU A 59 26.98 0.66 -12.62
N PHE A 60 25.98 1.49 -12.92
CA PHE A 60 26.17 2.91 -13.20
C PHE A 60 26.85 3.63 -12.02
N VAL A 61 26.39 3.39 -10.79
CA VAL A 61 27.00 4.00 -9.60
C VAL A 61 28.39 3.43 -9.33
N SER A 62 28.60 2.12 -9.53
CA SER A 62 29.91 1.48 -9.37
C SER A 62 30.96 2.07 -10.31
N LEU A 63 30.59 2.37 -11.56
CA LEU A 63 31.50 3.00 -12.53
C LEU A 63 31.96 4.39 -12.08
N THR A 64 31.15 5.11 -11.29
CA THR A 64 31.56 6.42 -10.74
C THR A 64 32.64 6.35 -9.66
N PHE A 65 32.93 5.17 -9.10
CA PHE A 65 34.07 4.99 -8.17
C PHE A 65 35.43 5.05 -8.87
N THR A 66 35.47 4.96 -10.20
CA THR A 66 36.72 5.12 -10.95
C THR A 66 36.99 6.61 -11.18
N ASP A 67 38.17 7.08 -10.75
CA ASP A 67 38.54 8.51 -10.75
C ASP A 67 38.55 9.17 -12.14
N GLY A 68 38.52 8.37 -13.22
CA GLY A 68 38.45 8.84 -14.61
C GLY A 68 37.04 9.15 -15.13
N PHE A 69 36.01 8.53 -14.56
CA PHE A 69 34.68 8.52 -15.18
C PHE A 69 33.95 9.87 -15.07
N LEU A 70 34.19 10.61 -13.98
CA LEU A 70 33.61 11.93 -13.76
C LEU A 70 34.50 13.07 -14.27
N GLN A 71 35.58 12.80 -15.00
CA GLN A 71 36.44 13.88 -15.52
C GLN A 71 35.78 14.65 -16.66
N PHE A 72 34.86 14.02 -17.38
CA PHE A 72 34.12 14.66 -18.46
C PHE A 72 32.97 15.52 -17.91
N GLU A 73 32.97 16.81 -18.25
CA GLU A 73 31.93 17.78 -17.83
C GLU A 73 30.51 17.34 -18.21
N PHE A 74 30.35 16.66 -19.35
CA PHE A 74 29.07 16.09 -19.76
C PHE A 74 28.57 15.02 -18.77
N ILE A 75 29.44 14.11 -18.34
CA ILE A 75 29.09 13.01 -17.43
C ILE A 75 28.75 13.57 -16.04
N LYS A 76 29.49 14.58 -15.56
CA LYS A 76 29.15 15.28 -14.30
C LYS A 76 27.74 15.86 -14.32
N LYS A 77 27.35 16.53 -15.40
CA LYS A 77 26.00 17.12 -15.55
C LYS A 77 24.91 16.05 -15.58
N VAL A 78 25.12 14.98 -16.37
CA VAL A 78 24.19 13.84 -16.42
C VAL A 78 24.02 13.19 -15.05
N TYR A 79 25.13 13.01 -14.33
CA TYR A 79 25.12 12.42 -12.99
C TYR A 79 24.42 13.31 -11.95
N LEU A 80 24.62 14.64 -12.00
CA LEU A 80 23.92 15.59 -11.14
C LEU A 80 22.40 15.54 -11.40
N VAL A 81 21.98 15.57 -12.67
CA VAL A 81 20.57 15.44 -13.05
C VAL A 81 19.99 14.12 -12.54
N PHE A 82 20.73 13.01 -12.68
CA PHE A 82 20.34 11.71 -12.16
C PHE A 82 20.13 11.73 -10.63
N ILE A 83 21.04 12.32 -9.86
CA ILE A 83 20.89 12.48 -8.40
C ILE A 83 19.63 13.26 -8.06
N VAL A 84 19.37 14.38 -8.75
CA VAL A 84 18.19 15.21 -8.48
C VAL A 84 16.89 14.42 -8.74
N ILE A 85 16.85 13.66 -9.84
CA ILE A 85 15.70 12.79 -10.17
C ILE A 85 15.51 11.72 -9.08
N VAL A 86 16.57 11.02 -8.70
CA VAL A 86 16.50 9.98 -7.65
C VAL A 86 16.07 10.59 -6.32
N GLY A 87 16.62 11.74 -5.93
CA GLY A 87 16.23 12.48 -4.73
C GLY A 87 14.75 12.88 -4.73
N TYR A 88 14.22 13.33 -5.87
CA TYR A 88 12.80 13.65 -6.04
C TYR A 88 11.90 12.42 -5.83
N TYR A 89 12.27 11.26 -6.41
CA TYR A 89 11.50 10.03 -6.20
C TYR A 89 11.58 9.52 -4.76
N ILE A 90 12.74 9.63 -4.10
CA ILE A 90 12.87 9.30 -2.67
C ILE A 90 11.96 10.21 -1.84
N PHE A 91 11.92 11.51 -2.13
CA PHE A 91 11.05 12.45 -1.45
C PHE A 91 9.57 12.06 -1.58
N ILE A 92 9.10 11.73 -2.79
CA ILE A 92 7.73 11.23 -3.02
C ILE A 92 7.49 9.94 -2.24
N PHE A 93 8.44 9.00 -2.28
CA PHE A 93 8.31 7.72 -1.57
C PHE A 93 8.18 7.91 -0.06
N VAL A 94 9.04 8.73 0.55
CA VAL A 94 8.98 9.07 1.98
C VAL A 94 7.66 9.74 2.31
N ASN A 95 7.20 10.69 1.49
CA ASN A 95 5.91 11.35 1.69
C ASN A 95 4.73 10.35 1.65
N CYS A 96 4.78 9.38 0.75
CA CYS A 96 3.80 8.30 0.66
C CYS A 96 3.82 7.41 1.92
N VAL A 97 5.01 7.00 2.39
CA VAL A 97 5.17 6.18 3.61
C VAL A 97 4.68 6.93 4.84
N ILE A 98 5.03 8.21 5.00
CA ILE A 98 4.56 9.05 6.10
C ILE A 98 3.04 9.17 6.06
N SER A 99 2.46 9.47 4.89
CA SER A 99 1.02 9.58 4.72
C SER A 99 0.32 8.27 5.12
N ALA A 100 0.81 7.14 4.61
CA ALA A 100 0.29 5.82 4.97
C ALA A 100 0.39 5.56 6.49
N ALA A 101 1.53 5.84 7.12
CA ALA A 101 1.71 5.68 8.55
C ALA A 101 0.75 6.56 9.38
N LEU A 102 0.57 7.82 8.99
CA LEU A 102 -0.39 8.73 9.62
C LEU A 102 -1.83 8.20 9.51
N TYR A 103 -2.22 7.66 8.36
CA TYR A 103 -3.53 7.00 8.21
C TYR A 103 -3.69 5.78 9.10
N GLN A 104 -2.62 5.01 9.36
CA GLN A 104 -2.69 3.87 10.28
C GLN A 104 -2.87 4.28 11.75
N LEU A 105 -2.33 5.45 12.15
CA LEU A 105 -2.49 6.01 13.49
C LEU A 105 -3.91 6.52 13.75
N ASN A 106 -4.69 6.76 12.71
CA ASN A 106 -6.09 7.16 12.86
C ASN A 106 -6.94 5.97 13.38
N ARG A 107 -7.07 5.88 14.71
CA ARG A 107 -7.93 4.90 15.37
C ARG A 107 -9.34 5.49 15.50
N PRO A 108 -10.33 4.97 14.76
CA PRO A 108 -11.67 5.48 14.89
C PRO A 108 -12.24 5.24 16.30
N ARG A 109 -13.05 6.18 16.77
CA ARG A 109 -13.73 6.09 18.07
C ARG A 109 -14.68 4.89 18.10
N LEU A 110 -14.80 4.23 19.25
CA LEU A 110 -15.65 3.03 19.45
C LEU A 110 -17.12 3.41 19.75
N ASN A 111 -17.70 4.22 18.88
CA ASN A 111 -19.07 4.74 19.00
C ASN A 111 -19.72 4.93 17.62
N GLN A 112 -19.48 3.97 16.73
CA GLN A 112 -19.94 4.01 15.34
C GLN A 112 -21.26 3.28 15.20
N ASP A 113 -22.17 3.79 14.38
CA ASP A 113 -23.44 3.12 14.13
C ASP A 113 -23.26 1.98 13.11
N PHE A 114 -22.35 2.20 12.16
CA PHE A 114 -22.10 1.29 11.04
C PHE A 114 -20.61 1.05 10.77
N ILE A 115 -20.28 -0.19 10.40
CA ILE A 115 -19.00 -0.60 9.82
C ILE A 115 -19.26 -0.98 8.37
N ILE A 116 -18.55 -0.40 7.42
CA ILE A 116 -18.71 -0.73 5.99
C ILE A 116 -17.52 -1.55 5.52
N VAL A 117 -17.81 -2.71 4.95
CA VAL A 117 -16.84 -3.57 4.27
C VAL A 117 -17.20 -3.63 2.79
N LEU A 118 -16.33 -3.07 1.97
CA LEU A 118 -16.43 -3.18 0.51
C LEU A 118 -15.75 -4.46 0.04
N GLY A 119 -16.37 -5.15 -0.91
CA GLY A 119 -15.78 -6.29 -1.59
C GLY A 119 -14.62 -5.89 -2.52
N CYS A 120 -13.83 -6.89 -2.92
CA CYS A 120 -12.58 -6.71 -3.68
C CYS A 120 -12.20 -7.95 -4.52
N GLY A 121 -13.19 -8.74 -4.92
CA GLY A 121 -13.08 -9.97 -5.69
C GLY A 121 -13.12 -11.23 -4.83
N LEU A 122 -13.83 -12.23 -5.34
CA LEU A 122 -13.81 -13.63 -4.91
C LEU A 122 -12.84 -14.46 -5.75
N ASN A 123 -12.46 -15.61 -5.21
CA ASN A 123 -11.85 -16.70 -5.98
C ASN A 123 -12.88 -17.82 -6.12
N GLY A 124 -13.64 -17.79 -7.22
CA GLY A 124 -14.82 -18.63 -7.44
C GLY A 124 -15.95 -18.27 -6.49
N ASP A 125 -16.17 -19.09 -5.47
CA ASP A 125 -17.17 -18.92 -4.40
C ASP A 125 -16.56 -18.50 -3.06
N LYS A 126 -15.22 -18.41 -2.96
CA LYS A 126 -14.50 -18.17 -1.70
C LYS A 126 -13.95 -16.76 -1.60
N VAL A 127 -14.00 -16.23 -0.38
CA VAL A 127 -13.32 -14.98 -0.02
C VAL A 127 -11.82 -15.11 -0.22
N THR A 128 -11.24 -14.15 -0.95
CA THR A 128 -9.79 -14.06 -1.15
C THR A 128 -9.08 -13.73 0.17
N PRO A 129 -7.76 -14.02 0.31
CA PRO A 129 -7.00 -13.65 1.51
C PRO A 129 -7.09 -12.15 1.84
N LEU A 130 -7.15 -11.29 0.82
CA LEU A 130 -7.36 -9.85 0.95
C LEU A 130 -8.72 -9.52 1.57
N LEU A 131 -9.78 -10.13 1.04
CA LEU A 131 -11.13 -9.92 1.55
C LEU A 131 -11.29 -10.47 2.98
N ALA A 132 -10.70 -11.63 3.27
CA ALA A 132 -10.69 -12.21 4.61
C ALA A 132 -9.97 -11.31 5.64
N SER A 133 -8.83 -10.71 5.28
CA SER A 133 -8.12 -9.74 6.14
C SER A 133 -9.02 -8.55 6.51
N ARG A 134 -9.74 -7.99 5.53
CA ARG A 134 -10.69 -6.88 5.74
C ARG A 134 -11.84 -7.28 6.65
N LEU A 135 -12.44 -8.45 6.42
CA LEU A 135 -13.51 -8.99 7.26
C LEU A 135 -13.05 -9.23 8.70
N ASN A 136 -11.85 -9.77 8.89
CA ASN A 136 -11.29 -10.00 10.23
C ASN A 136 -11.02 -8.67 10.97
N ARG A 137 -10.60 -7.62 10.26
CA ARG A 137 -10.44 -6.29 10.86
C ARG A 137 -11.79 -5.69 11.24
N ALA A 138 -12.80 -5.80 10.39
CA ALA A 138 -14.17 -5.38 10.69
C ALA A 138 -14.73 -6.13 11.91
N LEU A 139 -14.54 -7.47 11.96
CA LEU A 139 -14.90 -8.31 13.10
C LEU A 139 -14.20 -7.86 14.39
N SER A 140 -12.90 -7.58 14.34
CA SER A 140 -12.14 -7.11 15.50
C SER A 140 -12.67 -5.78 16.04
N PHE A 141 -13.07 -4.86 15.16
CA PHE A 141 -13.65 -3.57 15.56
C PHE A 141 -15.05 -3.75 16.12
N TYR A 142 -15.88 -4.58 15.47
CA TYR A 142 -17.21 -4.95 15.94
C TYR A 142 -17.18 -5.54 17.36
N LEU A 143 -16.28 -6.49 17.63
CA LEU A 143 -16.12 -7.09 18.95
C LEU A 143 -15.66 -6.06 19.98
N LYS A 144 -14.62 -5.27 19.67
CA LYS A 144 -14.12 -4.20 20.56
C LYS A 144 -15.20 -3.18 20.92
N GLN A 145 -16.03 -2.78 19.95
CA GLN A 145 -17.11 -1.85 20.21
C GLN A 145 -18.24 -2.51 21.00
N LYS A 146 -18.67 -3.72 20.63
CA LYS A 146 -19.71 -4.50 21.35
C LYS A 146 -19.37 -4.67 22.84
N HIS A 147 -18.09 -4.77 23.20
CA HIS A 147 -17.67 -4.85 24.60
C HIS A 147 -17.71 -3.52 25.37
N ARG A 148 -17.67 -2.36 24.68
CA ARG A 148 -17.63 -1.04 25.33
C ARG A 148 -18.94 -0.25 25.23
N THR A 149 -19.67 -0.41 24.13
CA THR A 149 -20.86 0.37 23.76
C THR A 149 -21.83 -0.52 22.98
N THR A 150 -22.80 0.09 22.28
CA THR A 150 -23.74 -0.63 21.41
C THR A 150 -23.03 -1.29 20.24
N ALA A 151 -23.41 -2.54 19.94
CA ALA A 151 -22.89 -3.28 18.80
C ALA A 151 -23.23 -2.54 17.48
N PRO A 152 -22.23 -2.23 16.63
CA PRO A 152 -22.48 -1.60 15.34
C PRO A 152 -23.07 -2.61 14.35
N ARG A 153 -23.82 -2.12 13.36
CA ARG A 153 -24.21 -2.94 12.20
C ARG A 153 -23.09 -2.98 11.17
N ILE A 154 -22.90 -4.11 10.51
CA ILE A 154 -21.88 -4.30 9.46
C ILE A 154 -22.59 -4.30 8.11
N ILE A 155 -22.29 -3.32 7.27
CA ILE A 155 -22.77 -3.24 5.89
C ILE A 155 -21.72 -3.91 4.99
N LEU A 156 -22.15 -4.95 4.29
CA LEU A 156 -21.37 -5.72 3.32
C LEU A 156 -21.81 -5.29 1.93
N SER A 157 -20.95 -4.52 1.24
CA SER A 157 -21.27 -3.96 -0.08
C SER A 157 -20.36 -4.58 -1.13
N GLY A 158 -20.98 -5.29 -2.06
CA GLY A 158 -20.30 -5.95 -3.17
C GLY A 158 -21.29 -6.79 -3.99
N GLY A 159 -21.47 -6.42 -5.26
CA GLY A 159 -22.30 -7.16 -6.20
C GLY A 159 -21.63 -8.45 -6.69
N GLN A 160 -22.12 -8.95 -7.82
CA GLN A 160 -21.57 -10.14 -8.47
C GLN A 160 -20.67 -9.72 -9.65
N GLY A 161 -19.40 -10.06 -9.59
CA GLY A 161 -18.47 -9.93 -10.72
C GLY A 161 -18.80 -10.93 -11.85
N ALA A 162 -18.34 -10.63 -13.06
CA ALA A 162 -18.56 -11.49 -14.23
C ALA A 162 -17.97 -12.90 -14.06
N ASP A 163 -16.89 -13.03 -13.30
CA ASP A 163 -16.17 -14.28 -13.04
C ASP A 163 -16.58 -14.95 -11.71
N GLU A 164 -17.64 -14.47 -11.05
CA GLU A 164 -18.04 -14.92 -9.70
C GLU A 164 -19.35 -15.72 -9.71
N ILE A 165 -19.37 -16.82 -8.96
CA ILE A 165 -20.53 -17.73 -8.88
C ILE A 165 -21.64 -17.15 -7.98
N VAL A 166 -21.24 -16.32 -7.00
CA VAL A 166 -22.13 -15.68 -6.02
C VAL A 166 -21.71 -14.23 -5.84
N ALA A 167 -22.64 -13.36 -5.40
CA ALA A 167 -22.29 -11.99 -5.05
C ALA A 167 -21.28 -11.94 -3.90
N GLU A 168 -20.33 -11.01 -3.97
CA GLU A 168 -19.30 -10.80 -2.94
C GLU A 168 -19.93 -10.60 -1.55
N ALA A 169 -21.00 -9.79 -1.46
CA ALA A 169 -21.71 -9.53 -0.21
C ALA A 169 -22.26 -10.80 0.44
N PHE A 170 -22.68 -11.78 -0.36
CA PHE A 170 -23.17 -13.06 0.14
C PHE A 170 -22.03 -13.91 0.71
N ALA A 171 -20.91 -14.02 0.00
CA ALA A 171 -19.73 -14.72 0.48
C ALA A 171 -19.17 -14.08 1.77
N MET A 172 -19.13 -12.74 1.83
CA MET A 172 -18.76 -11.99 3.03
C MET A 172 -19.69 -12.27 4.22
N LYS A 173 -21.01 -12.35 3.99
CA LYS A 173 -22.00 -12.66 5.03
C LYS A 173 -21.72 -14.04 5.62
N ASN A 174 -21.61 -15.07 4.78
CA ASN A 174 -21.36 -16.44 5.22
C ASN A 174 -20.06 -16.54 6.00
N TYR A 175 -19.02 -15.81 5.57
CA TYR A 175 -17.76 -15.74 6.31
C TYR A 175 -17.96 -15.18 7.72
N LEU A 176 -18.65 -14.05 7.89
CA LEU A 176 -18.86 -13.46 9.22
C LEU A 176 -19.82 -14.26 10.11
N LEU A 177 -20.84 -14.90 9.52
CA LEU A 177 -21.71 -15.86 10.23
C LEU A 177 -20.90 -17.03 10.78
N SER A 178 -19.98 -17.60 9.99
CA SER A 178 -19.08 -18.67 10.44
C SER A 178 -18.15 -18.26 11.58
N LYS A 179 -17.95 -16.95 11.78
CA LYS A 179 -17.16 -16.35 12.87
C LYS A 179 -18.02 -15.91 14.06
N GLY A 180 -19.33 -16.21 14.06
CA GLY A 180 -20.23 -15.96 15.18
C GLY A 180 -20.83 -14.56 15.25
N VAL A 181 -20.81 -13.78 14.16
CA VAL A 181 -21.55 -12.51 14.10
C VAL A 181 -23.05 -12.82 13.91
N PRO A 182 -23.96 -12.29 14.74
CA PRO A 182 -25.41 -12.49 14.56
C PRO A 182 -25.89 -11.91 13.23
N GLU A 183 -26.74 -12.65 12.52
CA GLU A 183 -27.27 -12.25 11.21
C GLU A 183 -27.96 -10.89 11.23
N GLN A 184 -28.68 -10.58 12.30
CA GLN A 184 -29.36 -9.29 12.52
C GLN A 184 -28.45 -8.05 12.50
N HIS A 185 -27.13 -8.24 12.65
CA HIS A 185 -26.15 -7.15 12.56
C HIS A 185 -25.49 -7.06 11.19
N LEU A 186 -25.76 -7.99 10.27
CA LEU A 186 -25.20 -8.03 8.93
C LEU A 186 -26.23 -7.47 7.93
N LEU A 187 -25.88 -6.38 7.27
CA LEU A 187 -26.68 -5.75 6.22
C LEU A 187 -26.00 -6.02 4.88
N LEU A 188 -26.72 -6.63 3.94
CA LEU A 188 -26.18 -6.94 2.63
C LEU A 188 -26.60 -5.86 1.64
N GLU A 189 -25.65 -5.46 0.82
CA GLU A 189 -25.85 -4.61 -0.34
C GLU A 189 -25.17 -5.31 -1.53
N ASP A 190 -25.99 -5.91 -2.37
CA ASP A 190 -25.63 -6.82 -3.47
C ASP A 190 -25.91 -6.22 -4.86
N LYS A 191 -26.31 -4.95 -4.95
CA LYS A 191 -26.75 -4.31 -6.20
C LYS A 191 -25.67 -3.50 -6.88
N SER A 192 -24.60 -3.18 -6.17
CA SER A 192 -23.51 -2.37 -6.69
C SER A 192 -22.63 -3.15 -7.67
N THR A 193 -22.52 -2.66 -8.89
CA THR A 193 -21.63 -3.24 -9.91
C THR A 193 -20.33 -2.46 -10.06
N THR A 194 -20.29 -1.23 -9.55
CA THR A 194 -19.11 -0.36 -9.59
C THR A 194 -18.71 0.16 -8.21
N THR A 195 -17.45 0.56 -8.06
CA THR A 195 -16.94 1.16 -6.81
C THR A 195 -17.68 2.46 -6.44
N ALA A 196 -18.11 3.25 -7.43
CA ALA A 196 -18.90 4.46 -7.19
C ALA A 196 -20.33 4.14 -6.71
N GLU A 197 -20.92 3.06 -7.24
CA GLU A 197 -22.21 2.53 -6.80
C GLU A 197 -22.15 1.97 -5.37
N ASN A 198 -21.10 1.20 -5.03
CA ASN A 198 -20.85 0.71 -3.67
C ASN A 198 -20.98 1.85 -2.65
N MET A 199 -20.34 2.99 -2.94
CA MET A 199 -20.36 4.19 -2.10
C MET A 199 -21.75 4.83 -2.05
N ARG A 200 -22.42 4.96 -3.19
CA ARG A 200 -23.72 5.62 -3.30
C ARG A 200 -24.86 4.80 -2.69
N PHE A 201 -24.88 3.49 -2.88
CA PHE A 201 -25.89 2.59 -2.33
C PHE A 201 -25.72 2.39 -0.84
N SER A 202 -24.46 2.24 -0.37
CA SER A 202 -24.15 2.35 1.06
C SER A 202 -24.66 3.69 1.62
N LYS A 203 -24.55 4.79 0.86
CA LYS A 203 -25.05 6.11 1.28
C LYS A 203 -26.59 6.23 1.30
N LYS A 204 -27.29 5.66 0.32
CA LYS A 204 -28.73 5.91 0.10
C LYS A 204 -29.66 5.06 0.96
N ASN A 205 -29.32 3.79 1.22
CA ASN A 205 -30.28 2.83 1.77
C ASN A 205 -30.44 2.87 3.30
N HIS A 206 -29.56 3.57 4.03
CA HIS A 206 -29.46 3.40 5.49
C HIS A 206 -29.54 4.69 6.33
N GLY A 207 -30.06 5.80 5.76
CA GLY A 207 -30.47 6.99 6.52
C GLY A 207 -29.46 7.45 7.60
N TRP A 208 -28.33 8.01 7.16
CA TRP A 208 -27.17 8.23 8.03
C TRP A 208 -27.44 9.13 9.24
N SER A 209 -27.30 8.54 10.41
CA SER A 209 -26.70 9.21 11.57
C SER A 209 -25.22 9.52 11.27
N GLN A 210 -24.72 10.66 11.78
CA GLN A 210 -23.42 11.28 11.45
C GLN A 210 -22.15 10.47 11.83
N ARG A 211 -22.24 9.21 12.31
CA ARG A 211 -21.09 8.45 12.85
C ARG A 211 -20.90 7.08 12.19
N TYR A 212 -19.88 6.97 11.33
CA TYR A 212 -19.52 5.71 10.70
C TYR A 212 -18.02 5.50 10.56
N VAL A 213 -17.63 4.23 10.45
CA VAL A 213 -16.28 3.84 10.05
C VAL A 213 -16.33 3.13 8.71
N GLN A 214 -15.73 3.79 7.74
CA GLN A 214 -15.40 3.18 6.46
C GLN A 214 -13.99 2.61 6.55
N GLN A 215 -13.84 1.28 6.50
CA GLN A 215 -12.51 0.67 6.42
C GLN A 215 -12.10 0.53 4.95
N TYR A 216 -11.43 1.56 4.45
CA TYR A 216 -10.80 1.57 3.13
C TYR A 216 -9.34 1.13 3.29
N PHE A 217 -9.03 -0.17 3.20
CA PHE A 217 -7.62 -0.61 3.24
C PHE A 217 -7.30 -1.71 2.24
N ARG A 218 -6.38 -1.35 1.35
CA ARG A 218 -5.54 -2.22 0.51
C ARG A 218 -4.50 -2.85 1.44
N ASN A 219 -4.28 -4.16 1.33
CA ASN A 219 -3.37 -4.89 2.21
C ASN A 219 -1.92 -4.38 2.10
N GLU A 220 -1.22 -4.44 3.24
CA GLU A 220 0.22 -4.73 3.32
C GLU A 220 0.52 -6.13 2.82
#